data_AF-A0A535QHH0-F1
#
_entry.id   AF-A0A535QHH0-F1
#
_cell.length_a   1.000
_cell.length_b   1.000
_cell.length_c   1.000
_cell.angle_alpha   90.00
_cell.angle_beta   90.00
_cell.angle_gamma   90.00
#
_symmetry.space_group_name_H-M   'P 1'
#
loop_
_entity.id
_entity.type
_entity.pdbx_description
1 polymer ?
#
loop_
_entity_poly.entity_id
_entity_poly.type
_entity_poly.pdbx_seq_one_letter_code
_entity_poly.pdbx_strand_id
1 'polypeptide(L)' 'MCLLLKAASRKSVNVIARWQQNGTIPNDGSTWGNAIASGQGSSAYTVIPFTKQSARYIKVVLTASSGSWWSIDEFYAFS' A
#
# COMPACT_ATOMS: atom_id res chain seq x y z
N MET A 1 -13.72 0.32 -2.26
CA MET A 1 -12.64 1.24 -2.64
C MET A 1 -11.49 0.40 -3.16
N CYS A 2 -10.76 0.85 -4.16
CA CYS A 2 -9.73 0.01 -4.76
C CYS A 2 -8.48 0.82 -5.02
N LEU A 3 -7.34 0.14 -4.90
CA LEU A 3 -6.04 0.68 -5.29
C LEU A 3 -5.60 -0.02 -6.57
N LEU A 4 -5.13 0.76 -7.52
CA LEU A 4 -4.49 0.27 -8.72
C LEU A 4 -3.04 0.69 -8.68
N LEU A 5 -2.17 -0.31 -8.72
CA LEU A 5 -0.73 -0.16 -8.71
C LEU A 5 -0.19 -0.70 -10.02
N LYS A 6 0.71 0.05 -10.65
CA LYS A 6 1.61 -0.49 -11.66
C LYS A 6 3.00 -0.54 -11.07
N ALA A 7 3.48 -1.74 -10.79
CA ALA A 7 4.83 -1.95 -10.26
C ALA A 7 5.73 -2.46 -11.37
N ALA A 8 6.98 -2.01 -11.40
CA ALA A 8 7.97 -2.49 -12.37
C ALA A 8 8.34 -3.98 -12.15
N SER A 9 7.93 -4.56 -11.02
CA SER A 9 8.28 -5.91 -10.58
C SER A 9 7.01 -6.67 -10.17
N ARG A 10 6.86 -7.94 -10.63
CA ARG A 10 5.70 -8.83 -10.38
C ARG A 10 5.60 -9.33 -8.93
N LYS A 11 5.87 -8.47 -7.95
CA LYS A 11 6.08 -8.85 -6.56
C LYS A 11 4.88 -8.45 -5.71
N SER A 12 4.55 -9.31 -4.75
CA SER A 12 3.43 -9.09 -3.85
C SER A 12 3.67 -7.92 -2.91
N VAL A 13 2.60 -7.17 -2.64
CA VAL A 13 2.61 -6.01 -1.75
C VAL A 13 1.45 -6.08 -0.76
N ASN A 14 1.65 -5.49 0.41
CA ASN A 14 0.60 -5.20 1.37
C ASN A 14 0.27 -3.70 1.34
N VAL A 15 -1.02 -3.39 1.50
CA VAL A 15 -1.53 -2.03 1.64
C VAL A 15 -1.98 -1.84 3.09
N ILE A 16 -1.53 -0.75 3.70
CA ILE A 16 -1.98 -0.30 5.02
C ILE A 16 -2.52 1.12 4.83
N ALA A 17 -3.75 1.39 5.28
CA ALA A 17 -4.28 2.75 5.32
C ALA A 17 -4.50 3.19 6.77
N ARG A 18 -4.28 4.48 7.04
CA ARG A 18 -4.33 5.07 8.38
C ARG A 18 -5.07 6.40 8.38
N TRP A 19 -6.00 6.58 9.33
CA TRP A 19 -6.36 7.91 9.83
C TRP A 19 -5.36 8.38 10.86
N GLN A 20 -5.02 9.67 10.80
CA GLN A 20 -4.31 10.31 11.90
C GLN A 20 -5.31 10.56 13.04
N GLN A 21 -5.06 9.98 14.21
CA GLN A 21 -5.74 10.37 15.44
C GLN A 21 -4.88 11.41 16.14
N ASN A 22 -5.47 12.55 16.49
CA ASN A 22 -4.80 13.58 17.30
C ASN A 22 -4.63 13.05 18.72
N GLY A 23 -3.40 12.73 19.11
CA GLY A 23 -3.05 12.28 20.45
C GLY A 23 -1.55 12.11 20.60
N THR A 24 -0.87 13.21 20.96
CA THR A 24 0.41 13.34 21.71
C THR A 24 1.57 12.34 21.53
N ILE A 25 1.62 11.55 20.45
CA ILE A 25 2.82 10.81 20.05
C ILE A 25 3.37 11.48 18.78
N PRO A 26 4.65 11.87 18.72
CA PRO A 26 5.28 12.33 17.49
C PRO A 26 5.07 11.28 16.39
N ASN A 27 4.44 11.69 15.30
CA ASN A 27 4.19 10.88 14.14
C ASN A 27 5.43 10.85 13.24
N ASP A 28 6.49 10.20 13.71
CA ASP A 28 7.72 9.93 12.94
C ASP A 28 7.50 9.04 11.69
N GLY A 29 6.27 8.57 11.47
CA GLY A 29 5.92 7.69 10.37
C GLY A 29 6.38 6.24 10.56
N SER A 30 6.88 5.86 11.74
CA SER A 30 7.42 4.53 12.01
C SER A 30 6.33 3.51 12.37
N THR A 31 5.31 3.93 13.13
CA THR A 31 4.26 3.02 13.61
C THR A 31 3.09 2.95 12.64
N TRP A 32 2.75 1.76 12.16
CA TRP A 32 1.61 1.48 11.28
C TRP A 32 0.77 0.34 11.86
N GLY A 33 -0.53 0.33 11.54
CA GLY A 33 -1.42 -0.79 11.90
C GLY A 33 -1.27 -1.99 10.97
N ASN A 34 -2.15 -2.97 11.14
CA ASN A 34 -2.21 -4.15 10.28
C ASN A 34 -2.54 -3.78 8.83
N ALA A 35 -2.09 -4.63 7.89
CA ALA A 35 -2.48 -4.52 6.50
C ALA A 35 -3.99 -4.68 6.34
N ILE A 36 -4.58 -3.82 5.51
CA ILE A 36 -6.01 -3.83 5.20
C ILE A 36 -6.30 -4.63 3.92
N ALA A 37 -5.28 -4.86 3.10
CA ALA A 37 -5.31 -5.74 1.95
C ALA A 37 -3.91 -6.16 1.53
N SER A 38 -3.84 -7.26 0.79
CA SER A 38 -2.65 -7.76 0.12
C SER A 38 -2.98 -8.01 -1.36
N GLY A 39 -1.98 -7.88 -2.22
CA GLY A 39 -2.12 -8.14 -3.64
C GLY A 39 -0.84 -8.70 -4.22
N GLN A 40 -0.99 -9.66 -5.12
CA GLN A 40 0.13 -10.20 -5.88
C GLN A 40 0.42 -9.30 -7.08
N GLY A 41 1.66 -8.81 -7.17
CA GLY A 41 2.09 -8.00 -8.31
C GLY A 41 2.04 -8.79 -9.62
N SER A 42 1.54 -8.15 -10.67
CA SER A 42 1.57 -8.68 -12.05
C SER A 42 2.53 -7.86 -12.93
N SER A 43 2.83 -8.31 -14.15
CA SER A 43 3.55 -7.47 -15.13
C SER A 43 2.69 -6.38 -15.75
N ALA A 44 1.38 -6.45 -15.51
CA ALA A 44 0.42 -5.43 -15.89
C ALA A 44 0.01 -4.65 -14.63
N TYR A 45 -1.16 -4.02 -14.67
CA TYR A 45 -1.75 -3.41 -13.50
C TYR A 45 -2.09 -4.46 -12.44
N THR A 46 -1.88 -4.09 -11.18
CA THR A 46 -2.27 -4.85 -10.00
C THR A 46 -3.39 -4.10 -9.30
N VAL A 47 -4.59 -4.69 -9.31
CA VAL A 47 -5.78 -4.14 -8.69
C VAL A 47 -5.97 -4.80 -7.33
N ILE A 48 -5.88 -4.01 -6.26
CA ILE A 48 -5.97 -4.48 -4.87
C ILE A 48 -7.23 -3.88 -4.24
N PRO A 49 -8.34 -4.64 -4.17
CA PRO A 49 -9.57 -4.17 -3.55
C PRO A 49 -9.48 -4.19 -2.02
N PHE A 50 -10.09 -3.20 -1.36
CA PHE A 50 -10.29 -3.19 0.09
C PHE A 50 -11.58 -2.45 0.48
N THR A 51 -12.09 -2.77 1.68
CA THR A 51 -13.21 -2.04 2.26
C THR A 51 -12.88 -0.55 2.36
N LYS A 52 -13.82 0.33 1.99
CA LYS A 52 -13.61 1.78 2.01
C LYS A 52 -13.02 2.22 3.35
N GLN A 53 -11.82 2.78 3.28
CA GLN A 53 -11.18 3.37 4.43
C GLN A 53 -11.38 4.87 4.35
N SER A 54 -11.77 5.44 5.48
CA SER A 54 -11.45 6.83 5.71
C SER A 54 -9.96 6.81 6.10
N ALA A 55 -9.08 7.60 5.47
CA ALA A 55 -7.65 7.63 5.78
C ALA A 55 -6.99 8.93 5.29
N ARG A 56 -5.86 9.32 5.89
CA ARG A 56 -4.98 10.40 5.40
C ARG A 56 -3.68 9.88 4.78
N TYR A 57 -3.28 8.66 5.13
CA TYR A 57 -2.02 8.08 4.68
C TYR A 57 -2.21 6.64 4.21
N ILE A 58 -1.48 6.28 3.17
CA ILE A 58 -1.39 4.91 2.64
C ILE A 58 0.08 4.51 2.63
N LYS A 59 0.39 3.32 3.14
CA LYS A 59 1.69 2.67 3.03
C LYS A 59 1.56 1.42 2.18
N VAL A 60 2.44 1.30 1.19
CA VAL A 60 2.61 0.10 0.38
C VAL A 60 3.91 -0.57 0.81
N VAL A 61 3.83 -1.84 1.17
CA VAL A 61 4.98 -2.62 1.67
C VAL A 61 5.21 -3.80 0.75
N LEU A 62 6.41 -3.90 0.18
CA LEU A 62 6.85 -5.11 -0.52
C LEU A 62 6.94 -6.27 0.48
N THR A 63 6.27 -7.38 0.18
CA THR A 63 6.22 -8.56 1.09
C THR A 63 7.00 -9.75 0.57
N ALA A 64 7.40 -9.72 -0.70
CA ALA A 64 8.22 -10.74 -1.33
C ALA A 64 9.67 -10.26 -1.47
N SER A 65 10.62 -11.18 -1.35
CA SER A 65 12.02 -10.88 -1.66
C SER A 65 12.17 -10.49 -3.14
N SER A 66 12.99 -9.47 -3.37
CA SER A 66 13.36 -9.03 -4.71
C SER A 66 14.88 -9.14 -4.85
N GLY A 67 15.33 -9.87 -5.87
CA GLY A 67 16.75 -9.93 -6.24
C GLY A 67 17.23 -8.66 -6.95
N SER A 68 16.38 -7.64 -7.05
CA SER A 68 16.65 -6.36 -7.68
C SER A 68 15.87 -5.26 -6.96
N TRP A 69 16.24 -4.00 -7.20
CA TRP A 69 15.47 -2.85 -6.72
C TRP A 69 14.03 -2.92 -7.24
N TRP A 70 13.06 -2.50 -6.42
CA TRP A 70 11.65 -2.46 -6.79
C TRP A 70 11.16 -1.02 -6.82
N SER A 71 10.27 -0.73 -7.76
CA SER A 71 9.63 0.58 -7.92
C SER A 71 8.14 0.41 -8.19
N ILE A 72 7.41 1.50 -7.97
CA ILE A 72 6.02 1.68 -8.40
C ILE A 72 6.06 2.78 -9.46
N ASP A 73 5.58 2.47 -10.66
CA ASP A 73 5.49 3.44 -11.75
C ASP A 73 4.27 4.34 -11.58
N GLU A 74 3.12 3.74 -11.25
CA GLU A 74 1.85 4.44 -11.10
C GLU A 74 1.09 3.97 -9.85
N PHE A 75 0.47 4.91 -9.14
CA PHE A 75 -0.35 4.69 -7.96
C PHE A 75 -1.68 5.45 -8.08
N TYR A 76 -2.80 4.73 -8.05
CA TYR A 76 -4.14 5.32 -8.05
C TYR A 76 -4.96 4.79 -6.88
N ALA A 77 -5.47 5.69 -6.05
CA ALA A 77 -6.47 5.39 -5.03
C ALA A 77 -7.82 6.00 -5.45
N PHE A 78 -8.84 5.16 -5.64
CA PHE A 78 -10.13 5.57 -6.17
C PHE A 78 -11.27 4.96 -5.36
N SER A 79 -12.32 5.76 -5.15
CA SER A 79 -13.50 5.45 -4.33
C SER A 79 -14.48 4.53 -5.03
#